data_AF-A0A813Q5E5-F1
#
_entry.id   AF-A0A813Q5E5-F1
#
_cell.length_a   1.000
_cell.length_b   1.000
_cell.length_c   1.000
_cell.angle_alpha   90.00
_cell.angle_beta   90.00
_cell.angle_gamma   90.00
#
_symmetry.space_group_name_H-M   'P 1'
#
loop_
_entity.id
_entity.type
_entity.pdbx_description
1 polymer ?
#
loop_
_entity_poly.entity_id
_entity_poly.type
_entity_poly.pdbx_seq_one_letter_code
_entity_poly.pdbx_strand_id
1 'polypeptide(L)'
;MAEQEQAELKDTNQIESDVDQTTKSTQKKTKDKVTPVAASTAATTDVPDGSGQNNNARSTESVQSLLKKIVLAEQASVANNSRSAPKSDEEAASRQEWKFWHTQPVPSIGTRVTSENNGPVEPNKLLEELKAEPYKLPDGFIWDDVDILEDEQLKELYVLLNENYVEDDDNMFRFDYSMPFLRWALCAPGWIRKWHVALRVTKSRKMVGFISAVPIKMKVYDKEVQMVEINFLCVHKKLRLKRMAPVLIKEITRRVNLEGIFQAVYTAGVVLPGIVGKCRYWHRSLNVKKLIAVKFSYLGRNMTLQRMQKLYRLPEETHVKGFRVMRESDVPQAFALLTQYLKQFDLSPVFTQEEFEYLCQNRSNIVSSFVVEQEDGEITDFISYYHLSSTIMSHPQYKTLNACYMYYYAASRTPLPDLVNDCLIHAHNNDVDVFNALDVMDNKEFLEKLKFGVGDGNLQYYIYNWKCPQMNPEKVALLLQ
;
A
#
# COMPACT_ATOMS: atom_id res chain seq x y z
N MET A 1 30.46 12.23 -27.77
CA MET A 1 29.63 13.12 -26.92
C MET A 1 28.56 13.86 -27.74
N ALA A 2 28.88 14.54 -28.84
CA ALA A 2 27.88 15.27 -29.64
C ALA A 2 26.83 14.40 -30.38
N GLU A 3 27.14 13.14 -30.74
CA GLU A 3 26.17 12.24 -31.40
C GLU A 3 25.20 11.54 -30.41
N GLN A 4 25.56 11.43 -29.12
CA GLN A 4 24.66 10.94 -28.07
C GLN A 4 23.63 12.01 -27.67
N GLU A 5 24.05 13.28 -27.62
CA GLU A 5 23.15 14.42 -27.39
C GLU A 5 22.07 14.54 -28.48
N GLN A 6 22.42 14.33 -29.76
CA GLN A 6 21.44 14.41 -30.85
C GLN A 6 20.45 13.23 -30.89
N ALA A 7 20.81 12.07 -30.33
CA ALA A 7 19.89 10.94 -30.19
C ALA A 7 18.88 11.18 -29.05
N GLU A 8 19.32 11.72 -27.92
CA GLU A 8 18.46 12.07 -26.78
C GLU A 8 17.47 13.21 -27.12
N LEU A 9 17.86 14.16 -27.99
CA LEU A 9 17.01 15.24 -28.49
C LEU A 9 15.90 14.76 -29.45
N LYS A 10 16.11 13.67 -30.19
CA LYS A 10 15.09 13.07 -31.06
C LYS A 10 14.06 12.27 -30.27
N ASP A 11 14.51 11.50 -29.27
CA ASP A 11 13.60 10.75 -28.40
C ASP A 11 12.69 11.70 -27.59
N THR A 12 13.23 12.79 -27.04
CA THR A 12 12.47 13.73 -26.20
C THR A 12 11.33 14.43 -26.96
N ASN A 13 11.55 14.79 -28.23
CA ASN A 13 10.49 15.37 -29.08
C ASN A 13 9.40 14.35 -29.46
N GLN A 14 9.76 13.07 -29.59
CA GLN A 14 8.82 11.98 -29.86
C GLN A 14 7.95 11.66 -28.64
N ILE A 15 8.54 11.77 -27.43
CA ILE A 15 7.86 11.63 -26.15
C ILE A 15 6.83 12.74 -25.92
N GLU A 16 7.14 13.99 -26.26
CA GLU A 16 6.20 15.11 -26.19
C GLU A 16 5.03 14.94 -27.17
N SER A 17 5.31 14.54 -28.42
CA SER A 17 4.26 14.33 -29.43
C SER A 17 3.31 13.18 -29.07
N ASP A 18 3.82 12.11 -28.47
CA ASP A 18 3.04 10.94 -28.09
C ASP A 18 2.16 11.15 -26.84
N VAL A 19 2.43 12.18 -26.05
CA VAL A 19 1.57 12.60 -24.93
C VAL A 19 0.46 13.54 -25.41
N ASP A 20 0.76 14.44 -26.35
CA ASP A 20 -0.21 15.43 -26.88
C ASP A 20 -1.14 14.89 -27.98
N GLN A 21 -0.73 13.88 -28.76
CA GLN A 21 -1.58 13.30 -29.79
C GLN A 21 -2.70 12.40 -29.24
N THR A 22 -2.49 11.77 -28.08
CA THR A 22 -3.52 10.89 -27.48
C THR A 22 -4.67 11.70 -26.89
N THR A 23 -4.41 12.88 -26.32
CA THR A 23 -5.45 13.77 -25.77
C THR A 23 -6.43 14.29 -26.82
N LYS A 24 -5.96 14.50 -28.07
CA LYS A 24 -6.83 14.90 -29.18
C LYS A 24 -7.70 13.75 -29.71
N SER A 25 -7.28 12.48 -29.57
CA SER A 25 -8.08 11.34 -30.04
C SER A 25 -9.17 10.93 -29.05
N THR A 26 -8.96 11.10 -27.74
CA THR A 26 -9.99 10.85 -26.72
C THR A 26 -11.09 11.90 -26.70
N GLN A 27 -10.80 13.16 -27.03
CA GLN A 27 -11.82 14.22 -27.11
C GLN A 27 -12.69 14.18 -28.39
N LYS A 28 -12.30 13.40 -29.41
CA LYS A 28 -13.01 13.37 -30.72
C LYS A 28 -14.00 12.22 -30.88
N LYS A 29 -14.14 11.32 -29.89
CA LYS A 29 -15.07 10.16 -29.95
C LYS A 29 -16.40 10.34 -29.22
N THR A 30 -16.68 11.53 -28.68
CA THR A 30 -17.99 11.87 -28.09
C THR A 30 -18.69 12.95 -28.92
N LYS A 31 -19.21 12.58 -30.09
CA LYS A 31 -20.33 13.29 -30.74
C LYS A 31 -20.98 12.43 -31.84
N ASP A 32 -22.30 12.28 -31.68
CA ASP A 32 -23.34 11.93 -32.66
C ASP A 32 -23.51 10.46 -33.10
N LYS A 33 -24.56 9.79 -32.58
CA LYS A 33 -25.91 9.76 -33.20
C LYS A 33 -26.88 8.86 -32.42
N VAL A 34 -28.02 9.43 -32.04
CA VAL A 34 -29.23 8.74 -31.56
C VAL A 34 -30.24 8.70 -32.71
N THR A 35 -30.80 7.53 -33.02
CA THR A 35 -32.24 7.28 -33.32
C THR A 35 -32.48 5.77 -33.60
N PRO A 36 -33.73 5.26 -33.48
CA PRO A 36 -34.03 3.96 -32.84
C PRO A 36 -34.58 2.91 -33.83
N VAL A 37 -34.88 1.69 -33.34
CA VAL A 37 -36.15 0.93 -33.54
C VAL A 37 -35.98 -0.61 -33.39
N ALA A 38 -36.93 -1.17 -32.62
CA ALA A 38 -37.57 -2.50 -32.61
C ALA A 38 -36.81 -3.84 -32.44
N ALA A 39 -37.14 -4.47 -31.29
CA ALA A 39 -37.66 -5.82 -31.07
C ALA A 39 -37.57 -6.91 -32.16
N SER A 40 -37.02 -8.07 -31.78
CA SER A 40 -37.61 -9.38 -32.11
C SER A 40 -37.19 -10.46 -31.12
N THR A 41 -38.14 -11.36 -30.87
CA THR A 41 -38.25 -12.45 -29.90
C THR A 41 -37.53 -13.77 -30.27
N ALA A 42 -37.23 -14.54 -29.21
CA ALA A 42 -37.38 -16.00 -29.05
C ALA A 42 -36.29 -17.01 -29.47
N ALA A 43 -36.15 -17.96 -28.52
CA ALA A 43 -35.93 -19.42 -28.66
C ALA A 43 -34.50 -20.01 -28.56
N THR A 44 -34.24 -20.58 -27.37
CA THR A 44 -33.73 -21.93 -27.05
C THR A 44 -33.37 -22.87 -28.21
N THR A 45 -32.21 -23.57 -28.12
CA THR A 45 -32.07 -25.01 -27.75
C THR A 45 -30.64 -25.53 -27.90
N ASP A 46 -30.25 -26.32 -26.89
CA ASP A 46 -29.53 -27.61 -26.92
C ASP A 46 -28.05 -27.79 -27.29
N VAL A 47 -27.43 -28.55 -26.37
CA VAL A 47 -26.13 -29.22 -26.35
C VAL A 47 -26.21 -30.50 -27.20
N PRO A 48 -25.07 -30.98 -27.75
CA PRO A 48 -24.64 -32.31 -27.32
C PRO A 48 -23.14 -32.46 -27.07
N ASP A 49 -22.89 -33.47 -26.24
CA ASP A 49 -21.68 -33.98 -25.62
C ASP A 49 -20.64 -34.57 -26.60
N GLY A 50 -19.37 -34.63 -26.18
CA GLY A 50 -18.26 -35.14 -26.99
C GLY A 50 -16.93 -35.20 -26.24
N SER A 51 -16.68 -36.34 -25.60
CA SER A 51 -15.48 -36.76 -24.87
C SER A 51 -14.15 -36.67 -25.66
N GLY A 52 -13.05 -36.26 -25.00
CA GLY A 52 -11.70 -36.50 -25.52
C GLY A 52 -10.54 -35.75 -24.83
N GLN A 53 -9.95 -36.40 -23.83
CA GLN A 53 -8.52 -36.37 -23.45
C GLN A 53 -7.82 -35.06 -23.00
N ASN A 54 -7.49 -35.05 -21.70
CA ASN A 54 -6.18 -34.73 -21.11
C ASN A 54 -5.31 -33.65 -21.78
N ASN A 55 -5.22 -32.49 -21.11
CA ASN A 55 -3.93 -31.86 -20.83
C ASN A 55 -4.01 -31.09 -19.50
N ASN A 56 -3.40 -31.70 -18.48
CA ASN A 56 -3.15 -31.15 -17.15
C ASN A 56 -2.12 -30.02 -17.20
N ALA A 57 -2.17 -29.17 -16.17
CA ALA A 57 -1.24 -28.08 -15.81
C ALA A 57 -1.54 -26.69 -16.41
N ARG A 58 -2.58 -26.02 -15.89
CA ARG A 58 -2.69 -24.54 -15.82
C ARG A 58 -3.89 -24.16 -14.96
N SER A 59 -3.73 -24.11 -13.64
CA SER A 59 -4.79 -23.64 -12.73
C SER A 59 -4.23 -23.30 -11.34
N THR A 60 -3.54 -22.16 -11.25
CA THR A 60 -3.12 -21.50 -10.00
C THR A 60 -2.61 -20.08 -10.25
N GLU A 61 -2.26 -19.74 -11.48
CA GLU A 61 -1.48 -18.53 -11.81
C GLU A 61 -2.23 -17.18 -11.69
N SER A 62 -3.56 -17.11 -11.70
CA SER A 62 -4.28 -15.82 -11.79
C SER A 62 -4.79 -15.21 -10.46
N VAL A 63 -4.87 -15.97 -9.36
CA VAL A 63 -4.97 -15.36 -8.00
C VAL A 63 -3.60 -14.91 -7.54
N GLN A 64 -2.62 -15.75 -7.90
CA GLN A 64 -1.20 -15.59 -7.63
C GLN A 64 -0.56 -14.43 -8.43
N SER A 65 -1.32 -13.77 -9.31
CA SER A 65 -0.89 -12.61 -10.07
C SER A 65 -1.43 -11.32 -9.44
N LEU A 66 -2.62 -11.34 -8.86
CA LEU A 66 -3.32 -10.18 -8.29
C LEU A 66 -2.67 -9.63 -7.02
N LEU A 67 -2.19 -10.52 -6.16
CA LEU A 67 -1.77 -10.21 -4.79
C LEU A 67 -0.23 -10.10 -4.67
N LYS A 68 0.50 -10.79 -5.55
CA LYS A 68 1.86 -10.45 -6.01
C LYS A 68 2.01 -8.97 -6.40
N LYS A 69 0.89 -8.28 -6.64
CA LYS A 69 0.80 -6.92 -7.18
C LYS A 69 0.31 -5.79 -6.31
N ILE A 70 -0.38 -6.09 -5.23
CA ILE A 70 -0.41 -5.19 -4.06
C ILE A 70 1.03 -4.86 -3.67
N VAL A 71 1.86 -5.88 -3.77
CA VAL A 71 3.31 -5.89 -3.64
C VAL A 71 4.00 -5.27 -4.87
N LEU A 72 3.44 -5.33 -6.11
CA LEU A 72 3.91 -4.64 -7.36
C LEU A 72 3.63 -3.14 -7.44
N ALA A 73 2.69 -2.63 -6.67
CA ALA A 73 2.41 -1.21 -6.48
C ALA A 73 3.67 -0.38 -6.24
N GLU A 74 4.45 -0.82 -5.25
CA GLU A 74 5.75 -0.28 -4.88
C GLU A 74 6.85 -0.71 -5.88
N GLN A 75 6.60 -1.73 -6.71
CA GLN A 75 7.61 -2.27 -7.65
C GLN A 75 7.75 -1.45 -8.92
N ALA A 76 6.72 -0.72 -9.35
CA ALA A 76 6.77 0.00 -10.61
C ALA A 76 7.62 1.28 -10.55
N SER A 77 7.91 1.79 -9.35
CA SER A 77 8.76 2.95 -9.16
C SER A 77 10.20 2.58 -8.81
N VAL A 78 10.45 1.50 -8.07
CA VAL A 78 11.82 1.17 -7.63
C VAL A 78 12.53 0.17 -8.57
N ALA A 79 11.82 -0.70 -9.29
CA ALA A 79 12.45 -1.72 -10.14
C ALA A 79 12.66 -1.21 -11.57
N ASN A 80 13.89 -0.75 -11.83
CA ASN A 80 14.34 -0.11 -13.06
C ASN A 80 14.51 -1.04 -14.29
N ASN A 81 13.79 -2.17 -14.39
CA ASN A 81 13.92 -3.09 -15.52
C ASN A 81 12.67 -3.94 -15.71
N SER A 82 12.23 -4.08 -16.95
CA SER A 82 11.09 -4.90 -17.42
C SER A 82 11.32 -6.42 -17.31
N ARG A 83 12.04 -6.90 -16.27
CA ARG A 83 12.16 -8.32 -15.92
C ARG A 83 11.59 -8.51 -14.52
N SER A 84 10.59 -9.39 -14.41
CA SER A 84 9.86 -9.78 -13.18
C SER A 84 10.70 -9.59 -11.91
N ALA A 85 10.37 -8.68 -11.00
CA ALA A 85 11.22 -8.40 -9.84
C ALA A 85 11.58 -9.67 -9.02
N PRO A 86 12.80 -9.74 -8.44
CA PRO A 86 13.23 -10.91 -7.68
C PRO A 86 12.34 -11.12 -6.45
N LYS A 87 11.96 -12.38 -6.20
CA LYS A 87 11.07 -12.76 -5.09
C LYS A 87 11.83 -13.27 -3.85
N SER A 88 13.13 -13.54 -4.00
CA SER A 88 14.03 -14.02 -2.95
C SER A 88 15.35 -13.27 -2.96
N ASP A 89 16.07 -13.34 -1.84
CA ASP A 89 17.40 -12.74 -1.72
C ASP A 89 18.40 -13.38 -2.70
N GLU A 90 18.27 -14.68 -2.98
CA GLU A 90 19.10 -15.41 -3.95
C GLU A 90 18.85 -14.93 -5.40
N GLU A 91 17.59 -14.69 -5.77
CA GLU A 91 17.23 -14.10 -7.06
C GLU A 91 17.66 -12.62 -7.15
N ALA A 92 17.62 -11.88 -6.04
CA ALA A 92 18.04 -10.48 -5.99
C ALA A 92 19.56 -10.33 -6.02
N ALA A 93 20.30 -11.26 -5.42
CA ALA A 93 21.75 -11.31 -5.42
C ALA A 93 22.33 -11.76 -6.77
N SER A 94 21.61 -12.59 -7.52
CA SER A 94 22.05 -13.10 -8.83
C SER A 94 21.72 -12.18 -10.02
N ARG A 95 20.92 -11.13 -9.80
CA ARG A 95 20.58 -10.13 -10.83
C ARG A 95 21.57 -8.97 -10.82
N GLN A 96 22.16 -8.72 -11.99
CA GLN A 96 23.14 -7.67 -12.26
C GLN A 96 22.74 -6.27 -11.73
N GLU A 97 23.59 -5.77 -10.83
CA GLU A 97 23.85 -4.39 -10.41
C GLU A 97 22.66 -3.48 -10.07
N TRP A 98 22.34 -3.39 -8.78
CA TRP A 98 21.49 -2.35 -8.20
C TRP A 98 22.19 -0.97 -8.18
N LYS A 99 22.54 -0.44 -9.36
CA LYS A 99 23.42 0.75 -9.52
C LYS A 99 23.01 1.96 -8.68
N PHE A 100 21.71 2.19 -8.51
CA PHE A 100 21.21 3.26 -7.64
C PHE A 100 21.44 2.92 -6.15
N TRP A 101 20.88 1.79 -5.69
CA TRP A 101 20.92 1.40 -4.27
C TRP A 101 22.34 1.15 -3.73
N HIS A 102 23.29 0.73 -4.56
CA HIS A 102 24.70 0.64 -4.16
C HIS A 102 25.34 1.98 -3.79
N THR A 103 24.75 3.10 -4.24
CA THR A 103 25.22 4.45 -3.87
C THR A 103 24.44 5.05 -2.71
N GLN A 104 23.45 4.34 -2.17
CA GLN A 104 22.59 4.83 -1.09
C GLN A 104 23.08 4.28 0.25
N PRO A 105 22.82 4.98 1.38
CA PRO A 105 23.20 4.55 2.72
C PRO A 105 22.26 3.44 3.21
N VAL A 106 22.31 2.27 2.57
CA VAL A 106 21.56 1.07 2.95
C VAL A 106 22.49 -0.13 3.03
N PRO A 107 22.24 -1.11 3.93
CA PRO A 107 23.03 -2.34 3.96
C PRO A 107 23.00 -3.07 2.61
N SER A 108 24.16 -3.49 2.12
CA SER A 108 24.25 -4.31 0.91
C SER A 108 23.64 -5.69 1.15
N ILE A 109 23.11 -6.32 0.10
CA ILE A 109 22.53 -7.67 0.16
C ILE A 109 23.57 -8.64 0.75
N GLY A 110 23.15 -9.43 1.76
CA GLY A 110 24.01 -10.39 2.45
C GLY A 110 24.89 -9.81 3.57
N THR A 111 24.84 -8.51 3.84
CA THR A 111 25.56 -7.91 4.98
C THR A 111 24.93 -8.38 6.28
N ARG A 112 25.67 -9.15 7.09
CA ARG A 112 25.20 -9.56 8.41
C ARG A 112 25.36 -8.40 9.40
N VAL A 113 24.23 -7.82 9.80
CA VAL A 113 24.16 -6.78 10.83
C VAL A 113 23.91 -7.46 12.19
N THR A 114 24.70 -7.13 13.20
CA THR A 114 24.60 -7.64 14.57
C THR A 114 23.92 -6.61 15.47
N SER A 115 23.53 -6.98 16.69
CA SER A 115 22.97 -6.02 17.65
C SER A 115 23.96 -4.89 17.99
N GLU A 116 25.26 -5.18 17.99
CA GLU A 116 26.34 -4.24 18.30
C GLU A 116 26.51 -3.12 17.27
N ASN A 117 26.03 -3.31 16.03
CA ASN A 117 26.12 -2.32 14.98
C ASN A 117 24.75 -1.77 14.56
N ASN A 118 23.73 -1.86 15.43
CA ASN A 118 22.44 -1.17 15.30
C ASN A 118 22.64 0.36 15.31
N GLY A 119 22.40 1.06 14.20
CA GLY A 119 22.65 2.50 14.12
C GLY A 119 22.66 3.06 12.70
N PRO A 120 23.00 4.36 12.55
CA PRO A 120 23.05 5.00 11.25
C PRO A 120 24.16 4.40 10.37
N VAL A 121 23.93 4.39 9.05
CA VAL A 121 24.93 3.93 8.06
C VAL A 121 25.94 5.03 7.77
N GLU A 122 25.45 6.23 7.50
CA GLU A 122 26.21 7.48 7.39
C GLU A 122 25.88 8.39 8.58
N PRO A 123 26.87 9.14 9.11
CA PRO A 123 26.61 10.14 10.14
C PRO A 123 25.71 11.25 9.59
N ASN A 124 24.97 11.90 10.50
CA ASN A 124 24.17 13.07 10.15
C ASN A 124 25.09 14.19 9.65
N LYS A 125 24.70 14.81 8.55
CA LYS A 125 25.46 15.89 7.90
C LYS A 125 25.00 17.24 8.45
N LEU A 126 25.90 18.21 8.52
CA LEU A 126 25.53 19.57 8.92
C LEU A 126 24.74 20.25 7.80
N LEU A 127 23.86 21.21 8.14
CA LEU A 127 23.06 21.95 7.14
C LEU A 127 23.91 22.59 6.04
N GLU A 128 25.13 23.03 6.38
CA GLU A 128 26.09 23.64 5.45
C GLU A 128 26.66 22.66 4.42
N GLU A 129 26.69 21.36 4.75
CA GLU A 129 27.13 20.29 3.86
C GLU A 129 26.01 19.81 2.94
N LEU A 130 24.77 20.24 3.20
CA LEU A 130 23.60 19.85 2.44
C LEU A 130 23.37 20.78 1.25
N LYS A 131 22.93 20.17 0.15
CA LYS A 131 22.56 20.92 -1.05
C LYS A 131 21.25 21.69 -0.81
N ALA A 132 21.33 23.01 -0.73
CA ALA A 132 20.17 23.90 -0.58
C ALA A 132 19.26 23.92 -1.82
N GLU A 133 19.84 23.81 -3.02
CA GLU A 133 19.08 23.85 -4.28
C GLU A 133 18.52 22.47 -4.68
N PRO A 134 17.35 22.42 -5.34
CA PRO A 134 16.79 21.19 -5.87
C PRO A 134 17.75 20.42 -6.82
N TYR A 135 17.55 19.11 -6.93
CA TYR A 135 18.25 18.34 -7.97
C TYR A 135 17.85 18.82 -9.37
N LYS A 136 18.84 18.90 -10.28
CA LYS A 136 18.59 19.29 -11.67
C LYS A 136 17.71 18.24 -12.34
N LEU A 137 16.68 18.71 -13.03
CA LEU A 137 15.82 17.89 -13.85
C LEU A 137 16.23 18.01 -15.33
N PRO A 138 15.94 16.98 -16.16
CA PRO A 138 16.00 17.14 -17.61
C PRO A 138 15.08 18.27 -18.10
N ASP A 139 15.42 18.85 -19.24
CA ASP A 139 14.61 19.89 -19.87
C ASP A 139 13.17 19.40 -20.09
N GLY A 140 12.20 20.29 -19.85
CA GLY A 140 10.77 19.97 -19.96
C GLY A 140 10.12 19.41 -18.70
N PHE A 141 10.86 19.27 -17.60
CA PHE A 141 10.32 18.93 -16.28
C PHE A 141 10.61 19.99 -15.22
N ILE A 142 9.73 20.08 -14.24
CA ILE A 142 9.85 20.97 -13.08
C ILE A 142 9.37 20.28 -11.81
N TRP A 143 9.99 20.66 -10.69
CA TRP A 143 9.53 20.31 -9.35
C TRP A 143 8.31 21.12 -8.97
N ASP A 144 7.42 20.51 -8.19
CA ASP A 144 6.22 21.15 -7.64
C ASP A 144 5.91 20.60 -6.25
N ASP A 145 5.33 21.44 -5.39
CA ASP A 145 5.03 21.10 -4.00
C ASP A 145 3.50 21.01 -3.85
N VAL A 146 2.99 19.78 -3.79
CA VAL A 146 1.55 19.51 -3.85
C VAL A 146 0.88 19.90 -2.54
N ASP A 147 -0.12 20.77 -2.63
CA ASP A 147 -0.98 21.10 -1.50
C ASP A 147 -2.17 20.14 -1.41
N ILE A 148 -2.11 19.20 -0.47
CA ILE A 148 -3.17 18.20 -0.26
C ILE A 148 -4.43 18.82 0.39
N LEU A 149 -4.32 20.05 0.92
CA LEU A 149 -5.47 20.79 1.41
C LEU A 149 -6.25 21.45 0.28
N GLU A 150 -5.64 21.62 -0.90
CA GLU A 150 -6.31 22.15 -2.08
C GLU A 150 -6.93 21.01 -2.90
N ASP A 151 -8.26 20.99 -3.00
CA ASP A 151 -9.01 19.89 -3.63
C ASP A 151 -8.64 19.66 -5.10
N GLU A 152 -8.26 20.70 -5.83
CA GLU A 152 -7.82 20.57 -7.23
C GLU A 152 -6.49 19.79 -7.33
N GLN A 153 -5.50 20.14 -6.51
CA GLN A 153 -4.21 19.47 -6.49
C GLN A 153 -4.32 18.04 -5.95
N LEU A 154 -5.13 17.83 -4.91
CA LEU A 154 -5.43 16.50 -4.39
C LEU A 154 -6.13 15.63 -5.44
N LYS A 155 -7.02 16.20 -6.25
CA LYS A 155 -7.67 15.49 -7.35
C LYS A 155 -6.67 15.10 -8.45
N GLU A 156 -5.69 15.94 -8.74
CA GLU A 156 -4.60 15.58 -9.66
C GLU A 156 -3.78 14.40 -9.15
N LEU A 157 -3.42 14.41 -7.85
CA LEU A 157 -2.73 13.29 -7.22
C LEU A 157 -3.58 12.01 -7.27
N TYR A 158 -4.86 12.11 -6.92
CA TYR A 158 -5.80 11.00 -7.03
C TYR A 158 -5.81 10.39 -8.44
N VAL A 159 -5.91 11.22 -9.48
CA VAL A 159 -5.89 10.78 -10.87
C VAL A 159 -4.56 10.10 -11.21
N LEU A 160 -3.43 10.68 -10.81
CA LEU A 160 -2.11 10.07 -11.04
C LEU A 160 -2.04 8.68 -10.42
N LEU A 161 -2.43 8.55 -9.14
CA LEU A 161 -2.35 7.29 -8.40
C LEU A 161 -3.31 6.24 -8.96
N ASN A 162 -4.56 6.62 -9.20
CA ASN A 162 -5.55 5.75 -9.80
C ASN A 162 -5.05 5.24 -11.17
N GLU A 163 -4.57 6.11 -12.05
CA GLU A 163 -4.16 5.68 -13.39
C GLU A 163 -2.80 4.96 -13.45
N ASN A 164 -1.90 5.19 -12.48
CA ASN A 164 -0.49 4.82 -12.60
C ASN A 164 0.17 4.18 -11.36
N TYR A 165 -0.47 4.07 -10.20
CA TYR A 165 0.17 3.49 -9.02
C TYR A 165 0.13 1.96 -9.07
N VAL A 166 -1.07 1.38 -8.91
CA VAL A 166 -1.22 -0.07 -8.72
C VAL A 166 -2.29 -0.64 -9.63
N GLU A 167 -1.88 -1.55 -10.49
CA GLU A 167 -2.79 -2.39 -11.28
C GLU A 167 -2.37 -3.83 -11.11
N ASP A 168 -3.37 -4.72 -11.04
CA ASP A 168 -3.16 -6.15 -11.17
C ASP A 168 -2.66 -6.56 -12.58
N ASP A 169 -2.15 -7.78 -12.81
CA ASP A 169 -1.57 -8.23 -14.13
C ASP A 169 -2.68 -8.36 -15.15
N ASP A 170 -3.88 -8.63 -14.65
CA ASP A 170 -5.06 -8.89 -15.43
C ASP A 170 -5.89 -7.60 -15.63
N ASN A 171 -5.43 -6.46 -15.10
CA ASN A 171 -6.13 -5.17 -15.10
C ASN A 171 -7.60 -5.27 -14.62
N MET A 172 -7.91 -6.19 -13.70
CA MET A 172 -9.23 -6.38 -13.06
C MET A 172 -9.44 -5.49 -11.83
N PHE A 173 -8.39 -5.12 -11.09
CA PHE A 173 -8.49 -4.35 -9.85
C PHE A 173 -7.43 -3.26 -9.74
N ARG A 174 -7.84 -2.12 -9.19
CA ARG A 174 -6.99 -0.96 -8.98
C ARG A 174 -7.33 -0.31 -7.66
N PHE A 175 -6.33 0.01 -6.84
CA PHE A 175 -6.58 0.70 -5.58
C PHE A 175 -7.23 2.05 -5.83
N ASP A 176 -8.33 2.29 -5.13
CA ASP A 176 -9.06 3.54 -5.15
C ASP A 176 -8.74 4.30 -3.86
N TYR A 177 -7.54 4.88 -3.81
CA TYR A 177 -7.12 5.77 -2.73
C TYR A 177 -7.96 7.05 -2.80
N SER A 178 -9.13 7.03 -2.19
CA SER A 178 -10.06 8.16 -2.21
C SER A 178 -9.38 9.45 -1.74
N MET A 179 -9.83 10.61 -2.24
CA MET A 179 -9.27 11.91 -1.79
C MET A 179 -9.29 12.08 -0.26
N PRO A 180 -10.37 11.70 0.47
CA PRO A 180 -10.36 11.73 1.94
C PRO A 180 -9.30 10.80 2.56
N PHE A 181 -9.07 9.62 1.99
CA PHE A 181 -8.03 8.70 2.44
C PHE A 181 -6.62 9.27 2.22
N LEU A 182 -6.36 9.85 1.04
CA LEU A 182 -5.08 10.49 0.74
C LEU A 182 -4.81 11.65 1.70
N ARG A 183 -5.82 12.48 1.99
CA ARG A 183 -5.71 13.55 2.99
C ARG A 183 -5.43 12.98 4.39
N TRP A 184 -6.10 11.89 4.77
CA TRP A 184 -5.83 11.21 6.04
C TRP A 184 -4.37 10.73 6.12
N ALA A 185 -3.89 9.96 5.14
CA ALA A 185 -2.55 9.39 5.15
C ALA A 185 -1.43 10.44 5.04
N LEU A 186 -1.61 11.48 4.21
CA LEU A 186 -0.55 12.46 3.91
C LEU A 186 -0.48 13.64 4.88
N CYS A 187 -1.53 13.87 5.68
CA CYS A 187 -1.61 15.00 6.60
C CYS A 187 -1.58 14.59 8.08
N ALA A 188 -0.91 13.49 8.42
CA ALA A 188 -0.69 13.15 9.83
C ALA A 188 0.06 14.27 10.58
N PRO A 189 -0.12 14.43 11.90
CA PRO A 189 0.43 15.54 12.65
C PRO A 189 1.94 15.74 12.39
N GLY A 190 2.34 17.00 12.21
CA GLY A 190 3.71 17.36 11.85
C GLY A 190 4.05 17.27 10.35
N TRP A 191 3.11 16.87 9.49
CA TRP A 191 3.35 16.84 8.04
C TRP A 191 3.85 18.20 7.50
N ILE A 192 4.72 18.13 6.50
CA ILE A 192 5.32 19.30 5.87
C ILE A 192 4.96 19.31 4.40
N ARG A 193 4.32 20.37 3.92
CA ARG A 193 3.93 20.49 2.50
C ARG A 193 5.07 20.24 1.51
N LYS A 194 6.28 20.68 1.84
CA LYS A 194 7.48 20.45 1.01
C LYS A 194 7.83 18.97 0.84
N TRP A 195 7.31 18.08 1.68
CA TRP A 195 7.54 16.64 1.56
C TRP A 195 6.57 15.95 0.60
N HIS A 196 5.59 16.66 0.04
CA HIS A 196 4.73 16.17 -1.04
C HIS A 196 5.31 16.60 -2.39
N VAL A 197 6.29 15.85 -2.87
CA VAL A 197 7.09 16.22 -4.04
C VAL A 197 6.42 15.69 -5.30
N ALA A 198 6.01 16.60 -6.18
CA ALA A 198 5.55 16.26 -7.52
C ALA A 198 6.58 16.61 -8.59
N LEU A 199 6.53 15.83 -9.66
CA LEU A 199 7.20 16.11 -10.91
C LEU A 199 6.15 16.48 -11.96
N ARG A 200 6.30 17.64 -12.59
CA ARG A 200 5.40 18.11 -13.65
C ARG A 200 6.13 18.32 -14.97
N VAL A 201 5.38 18.19 -16.06
CA VAL A 201 5.83 18.61 -17.39
C VAL A 201 5.70 20.12 -17.50
N THR A 202 6.75 20.82 -17.93
CA THR A 202 6.79 22.30 -17.95
C THR A 202 5.69 22.92 -18.81
N LYS A 203 5.47 22.40 -20.03
CA LYS A 203 4.51 22.97 -21.00
C LYS A 203 3.06 22.77 -20.58
N SER A 204 2.69 21.55 -20.18
CA SER A 204 1.30 21.19 -19.87
C SER A 204 0.95 21.32 -18.39
N ARG A 205 1.94 21.53 -17.52
CA ARG A 205 1.83 21.48 -16.06
C ARG A 205 1.27 20.15 -15.52
N LYS A 206 1.15 19.10 -16.35
CA LYS A 206 0.62 17.79 -15.93
C LYS A 206 1.55 17.11 -14.94
N MET A 207 0.99 16.60 -13.84
CA MET A 207 1.70 15.76 -12.87
C MET A 207 2.03 14.39 -13.48
N VAL A 208 3.30 13.99 -13.40
CA VAL A 208 3.82 12.75 -14.00
C VAL A 208 4.66 11.92 -13.02
N GLY A 209 4.91 12.42 -11.82
CA GLY A 209 5.50 11.66 -10.72
C GLY A 209 5.15 12.30 -9.38
N PHE A 210 5.12 11.48 -8.34
CA PHE A 210 4.84 11.91 -6.97
C PHE A 210 5.59 11.02 -5.98
N ILE A 211 6.02 11.59 -4.85
CA ILE A 211 6.51 10.88 -3.67
C ILE A 211 6.15 11.72 -2.44
N SER A 212 5.77 11.08 -1.34
CA SER A 212 5.46 11.75 -0.09
C SER A 212 6.34 11.29 1.06
N ALA A 213 6.51 12.17 2.05
CA ALA A 213 7.04 11.81 3.36
C ALA A 213 6.16 12.39 4.48
N VAL A 214 6.01 11.65 5.57
CA VAL A 214 5.28 12.05 6.78
C VAL A 214 6.20 11.81 7.98
N PRO A 215 6.28 12.70 8.98
CA PRO A 215 7.18 12.47 10.11
C PRO A 215 6.68 11.30 10.95
N ILE A 216 7.60 10.52 11.49
CA ILE A 216 7.28 9.42 12.40
C ILE A 216 8.44 9.18 13.35
N LYS A 217 8.14 9.01 14.64
CA LYS A 217 9.11 8.54 15.61
C LYS A 217 9.03 7.03 15.69
N MET A 218 10.15 6.35 15.46
CA MET A 218 10.20 4.89 15.46
C MET A 218 11.15 4.37 16.54
N LYS A 219 10.72 3.32 17.22
CA LYS A 219 11.57 2.46 18.02
C LYS A 219 12.16 1.38 17.10
N VAL A 220 13.49 1.26 17.10
CA VAL A 220 14.26 0.23 16.39
C VAL A 220 15.17 -0.46 17.42
N TYR A 221 14.74 -1.64 17.86
CA TYR A 221 15.24 -2.35 19.03
C TYR A 221 15.22 -1.48 20.29
N ASP A 222 16.38 -1.06 20.77
CA ASP A 222 16.58 -0.28 21.98
C ASP A 222 16.63 1.24 21.73
N LYS A 223 16.49 1.68 20.48
CA LYS A 223 16.71 3.07 20.07
C LYS A 223 15.44 3.71 19.54
N GLU A 224 15.11 4.89 20.04
CA GLU A 224 14.08 5.74 19.45
C GLU A 224 14.72 6.74 18.49
N VAL A 225 14.21 6.80 17.26
CA VAL A 225 14.78 7.58 16.17
C VAL A 225 13.67 8.38 15.50
N GLN A 226 13.87 9.69 15.38
CA GLN A 226 13.01 10.52 14.54
C GLN A 226 13.34 10.24 13.07
N MET A 227 12.35 9.86 12.30
CA MET A 227 12.49 9.57 10.88
C MET A 227 11.27 10.07 10.10
N VAL A 228 11.22 9.75 8.81
CA VAL A 228 10.03 9.95 7.99
C VAL A 228 9.53 8.62 7.44
N GLU A 229 8.22 8.46 7.33
CA GLU A 229 7.59 7.41 6.54
C GLU A 229 7.51 7.85 5.08
N ILE A 230 8.05 7.05 4.16
CA ILE A 230 7.92 7.29 2.72
C ILE A 230 6.81 6.43 2.16
N ASN A 231 5.89 7.04 1.42
CA ASN A 231 4.80 6.35 0.76
C ASN A 231 4.45 7.02 -0.60
N PHE A 232 3.52 6.42 -1.35
CA PHE A 232 2.93 6.93 -2.59
C PHE A 232 3.92 7.29 -3.70
N LEU A 233 5.09 6.62 -3.74
CA LEU A 233 6.05 6.81 -4.83
C LEU A 233 5.46 6.28 -6.15
N CYS A 234 4.97 7.20 -6.98
CA CYS A 234 4.32 6.90 -8.25
C CYS A 234 5.02 7.62 -9.40
N VAL A 235 5.28 6.90 -10.49
CA VAL A 235 5.75 7.48 -11.75
C VAL A 235 4.80 7.05 -12.85
N HIS A 236 4.37 8.03 -13.66
CA HIS A 236 3.50 7.80 -14.81
C HIS A 236 4.07 6.69 -15.71
N LYS A 237 3.22 5.75 -16.15
CA LYS A 237 3.64 4.51 -16.83
C LYS A 237 4.65 4.72 -17.97
N LYS A 238 4.41 5.73 -18.81
CA LYS A 238 5.30 6.11 -19.94
C LYS A 238 6.72 6.55 -19.54
N LEU A 239 6.96 6.89 -18.27
CA LEU A 239 8.25 7.41 -17.78
C LEU A 239 9.01 6.43 -16.86
N ARG A 240 8.44 5.26 -16.55
CA ARG A 240 9.02 4.31 -15.58
C ARG A 240 10.43 3.82 -15.97
N LEU A 241 10.73 3.67 -17.26
CA LEU A 241 12.04 3.23 -17.75
C LEU A 241 13.09 4.35 -17.84
N LYS A 242 12.74 5.59 -17.47
CA LYS A 242 13.62 6.76 -17.59
C LYS A 242 14.31 7.16 -16.29
N ARG A 243 14.36 6.26 -15.31
CA ARG A 243 15.03 6.48 -14.01
C ARG A 243 14.51 7.70 -13.23
N MET A 244 13.22 8.04 -13.39
CA MET A 244 12.62 9.19 -12.69
C MET A 244 12.46 8.97 -11.19
N ALA A 245 12.21 7.74 -10.76
CA ALA A 245 12.06 7.42 -9.33
C ALA A 245 13.34 7.65 -8.51
N PRO A 246 14.56 7.24 -8.94
CA PRO A 246 15.80 7.66 -8.30
C PRO A 246 15.94 9.19 -8.11
N VAL A 247 15.44 9.98 -9.06
CA VAL A 247 15.50 11.45 -9.00
C VAL A 247 14.51 11.99 -7.96
N LEU A 248 13.29 11.43 -7.91
CA LEU A 248 12.29 11.72 -6.87
C LEU A 248 12.83 11.36 -5.47
N ILE A 249 13.42 10.17 -5.31
CA ILE A 249 14.00 9.71 -4.04
C ILE A 249 15.10 10.66 -3.58
N LYS A 250 16.04 11.04 -4.47
CA LYS A 250 17.10 12.00 -4.13
C LYS A 250 16.55 13.36 -3.69
N GLU A 251 15.51 13.86 -4.35
CA GLU A 251 14.91 15.15 -4.01
C GLU A 251 14.17 15.10 -2.68
N ILE A 252 13.35 14.07 -2.41
CA ILE A 252 12.71 13.96 -1.09
C ILE A 252 13.74 13.78 0.02
N THR A 253 14.79 12.97 -0.17
CA THR A 253 15.87 12.83 0.80
C THR A 253 16.55 14.17 1.09
N ARG A 254 16.79 14.99 0.06
CA ARG A 254 17.35 16.34 0.24
C ARG A 254 16.43 17.22 1.09
N ARG A 255 15.13 17.23 0.80
CA ARG A 255 14.14 18.04 1.53
C ARG A 255 13.96 17.60 2.98
N VAL A 256 14.04 16.29 3.24
CA VAL A 256 13.97 15.73 4.60
C VAL A 256 15.25 16.04 5.39
N ASN A 257 16.43 15.88 4.77
CA ASN A 257 17.71 16.22 5.38
C ASN A 257 17.81 17.71 5.75
N LEU A 258 17.24 18.61 4.94
CA LEU A 258 17.20 20.05 5.24
C LEU A 258 16.39 20.39 6.50
N GLU A 259 15.46 19.54 6.90
CA GLU A 259 14.70 19.65 8.16
C GLU A 259 15.40 18.91 9.32
N GLY A 260 16.63 18.42 9.10
CA GLY A 260 17.46 17.77 10.13
C GLY A 260 17.14 16.30 10.38
N ILE A 261 16.32 15.66 9.54
CA ILE A 261 15.99 14.22 9.64
C ILE A 261 16.78 13.46 8.57
N PHE A 262 17.41 12.35 8.94
CA PHE A 262 18.33 11.62 8.04
C PHE A 262 17.97 10.16 7.82
N GLN A 263 16.90 9.68 8.46
CA GLN A 263 16.42 8.31 8.38
C GLN A 263 15.01 8.31 7.81
N ALA A 264 14.64 7.21 7.18
CA ALA A 264 13.28 6.99 6.71
C ALA A 264 12.89 5.53 6.84
N VAL A 265 11.61 5.24 7.03
CA VAL A 265 11.05 3.91 6.93
C VAL A 265 10.14 3.83 5.71
N TYR A 266 10.18 2.69 5.02
CA TYR A 266 9.35 2.43 3.87
C TYR A 266 9.12 0.94 3.71
N THR A 267 8.02 0.60 3.05
CA THR A 267 7.79 -0.76 2.59
C THR A 267 8.02 -0.87 1.10
N ALA A 268 8.30 -2.08 0.66
CA ALA A 268 8.24 -2.43 -0.75
C ALA A 268 7.82 -3.88 -0.86
N GLY A 269 6.99 -4.23 -1.82
CA GLY A 269 6.74 -5.62 -2.15
C GLY A 269 7.85 -6.26 -3.00
N VAL A 270 8.74 -5.46 -3.58
CA VAL A 270 9.98 -5.93 -4.21
C VAL A 270 11.01 -6.28 -3.14
N VAL A 271 11.88 -7.25 -3.44
CA VAL A 271 13.14 -7.41 -2.72
C VAL A 271 14.13 -6.35 -3.18
N LEU A 272 14.43 -5.41 -2.28
CA LEU A 272 15.52 -4.44 -2.34
C LEU A 272 16.63 -4.78 -1.33
N PRO A 273 17.84 -4.23 -1.47
CA PRO A 273 18.88 -4.33 -0.45
C PRO A 273 18.44 -3.76 0.90
N GLY A 274 18.86 -4.40 2.01
CA GLY A 274 18.64 -3.87 3.36
C GLY A 274 17.29 -4.18 4.01
N ILE A 275 16.67 -5.33 3.68
CA ILE A 275 15.43 -5.78 4.34
C ILE A 275 15.67 -5.89 5.85
N VAL A 276 14.81 -5.23 6.64
CA VAL A 276 14.79 -5.37 8.10
C VAL A 276 13.67 -6.28 8.60
N GLY A 277 12.63 -6.51 7.81
CA GLY A 277 11.54 -7.44 8.14
C GLY A 277 10.78 -7.85 6.88
N LYS A 278 10.25 -9.07 6.86
CA LYS A 278 9.47 -9.59 5.73
C LYS A 278 8.20 -10.24 6.23
N CYS A 279 7.07 -9.63 5.91
CA CYS A 279 5.75 -10.09 6.32
C CYS A 279 4.94 -10.57 5.12
N ARG A 280 3.86 -11.30 5.35
CA ARG A 280 2.99 -11.85 4.32
C ARG A 280 1.57 -11.36 4.51
N TYR A 281 0.90 -11.06 3.41
CA TYR A 281 -0.53 -10.76 3.42
C TYR A 281 -1.38 -12.00 3.65
N TRP A 282 -2.49 -11.79 4.33
CA TRP A 282 -3.53 -12.75 4.62
C TRP A 282 -4.89 -12.13 4.37
N HIS A 283 -5.84 -12.95 3.93
CA HIS A 283 -7.16 -12.48 3.48
C HIS A 283 -8.28 -13.30 4.09
N ARG A 284 -9.28 -12.63 4.65
CA ARG A 284 -10.49 -13.24 5.17
C ARG A 284 -11.67 -12.81 4.30
N SER A 285 -12.25 -13.78 3.59
CA SER A 285 -13.41 -13.55 2.71
C SER A 285 -14.68 -13.28 3.51
N LEU A 286 -15.25 -12.08 3.43
CA LEU A 286 -16.51 -11.74 4.08
C LEU A 286 -17.70 -11.92 3.11
N ASN A 287 -17.52 -11.51 1.85
CA ASN A 287 -18.52 -11.65 0.78
C ASN A 287 -18.09 -12.66 -0.30
N VAL A 288 -18.13 -13.94 0.05
CA VAL A 288 -17.68 -15.06 -0.82
C VAL A 288 -18.30 -15.01 -2.23
N LYS A 289 -19.61 -14.70 -2.33
CA LYS A 289 -20.31 -14.63 -3.62
C LYS A 289 -19.70 -13.57 -4.54
N LYS A 290 -19.53 -12.35 -4.02
CA LYS A 290 -18.94 -11.26 -4.80
C LYS A 290 -17.49 -11.57 -5.14
N LEU A 291 -16.68 -12.00 -4.17
CA LEU A 291 -15.26 -12.30 -4.36
C LEU A 291 -15.02 -13.35 -5.46
N ILE A 292 -15.87 -14.38 -5.55
CA ILE A 292 -15.81 -15.36 -6.64
C ILE A 292 -16.26 -14.76 -7.97
N ALA A 293 -17.36 -14.00 -7.98
CA ALA A 293 -17.88 -13.38 -9.21
C ALA A 293 -16.87 -12.42 -9.86
N VAL A 294 -16.15 -11.65 -9.04
CA VAL A 294 -15.13 -10.70 -9.49
C VAL A 294 -13.75 -11.35 -9.69
N LYS A 295 -13.64 -12.68 -9.52
CA LYS A 295 -12.38 -13.44 -9.63
C LYS A 295 -11.28 -13.00 -8.66
N PHE A 296 -11.65 -12.41 -7.53
CA PHE A 296 -10.72 -12.16 -6.43
C PHE A 296 -10.37 -13.46 -5.70
N SER A 297 -11.34 -14.36 -5.55
CA SER A 297 -11.16 -15.69 -4.94
C SER A 297 -11.73 -16.77 -5.85
N TYR A 298 -11.23 -18.00 -5.71
CA TYR A 298 -11.60 -19.12 -6.58
C TYR A 298 -11.99 -20.31 -5.72
N LEU A 299 -12.87 -21.16 -6.27
CA LEU A 299 -13.26 -22.40 -5.63
C LEU A 299 -12.12 -23.42 -5.77
N GLY A 300 -11.66 -23.96 -4.64
CA GLY A 300 -10.72 -25.08 -4.62
C GLY A 300 -11.35 -26.37 -5.16
N ARG A 301 -10.50 -27.39 -5.38
CA ARG A 301 -10.98 -28.74 -5.76
C ARG A 301 -11.98 -29.24 -4.71
N ASN A 302 -13.11 -29.78 -5.17
CA ASN A 302 -14.19 -30.31 -4.32
C ASN A 302 -14.88 -29.27 -3.39
N MET A 303 -14.74 -27.97 -3.69
CA MET A 303 -15.43 -26.88 -2.99
C MET A 303 -16.57 -26.34 -3.85
N THR A 304 -17.78 -26.26 -3.28
CA THR A 304 -18.92 -25.56 -3.92
C THR A 304 -19.08 -24.17 -3.32
N LEU A 305 -19.72 -23.26 -4.07
CA LEU A 305 -20.03 -21.91 -3.59
C LEU A 305 -20.78 -21.94 -2.23
N GLN A 306 -21.81 -22.78 -2.11
CA GLN A 306 -22.59 -22.92 -0.88
C GLN A 306 -21.73 -23.39 0.30
N ARG A 307 -20.82 -24.36 0.07
CA ARG A 307 -19.92 -24.86 1.11
C ARG A 307 -18.95 -23.79 1.58
N MET A 308 -18.40 -23.00 0.64
CA MET A 308 -17.49 -21.90 0.97
C MET A 308 -18.22 -20.77 1.71
N GLN A 309 -19.45 -20.42 1.31
CA GLN A 309 -20.28 -19.48 2.06
C GLN A 309 -20.55 -19.95 3.49
N LYS A 310 -20.90 -21.22 3.67
CA LYS A 310 -21.11 -21.80 5.01
C LYS A 310 -19.83 -21.80 5.84
N LEU A 311 -18.68 -22.07 5.23
CA LEU A 311 -17.37 -22.04 5.89
C LEU A 311 -17.04 -20.66 6.44
N TYR A 312 -17.32 -19.61 5.67
CA TYR A 312 -16.92 -18.23 6.00
C TYR A 312 -18.00 -17.39 6.67
N ARG A 313 -19.21 -17.93 6.85
CA ARG A 313 -20.33 -17.27 7.54
C ARG A 313 -19.89 -16.76 8.92
N LEU A 314 -20.30 -15.53 9.22
CA LEU A 314 -20.15 -14.90 10.53
C LEU A 314 -21.52 -14.76 11.22
N PRO A 315 -21.55 -14.63 12.54
CA PRO A 315 -22.73 -14.19 13.29
C PRO A 315 -23.21 -12.79 12.87
N GLU A 316 -24.45 -12.44 13.21
CA GLU A 316 -25.01 -11.10 12.99
C GLU A 316 -24.61 -10.12 14.10
N GLU A 317 -24.47 -10.60 15.33
CA GLU A 317 -24.14 -9.80 16.51
C GLU A 317 -22.75 -10.14 17.05
N THR A 318 -22.07 -9.12 17.56
CA THR A 318 -20.80 -9.24 18.30
C THR A 318 -21.03 -9.94 19.64
N HIS A 319 -20.02 -10.64 20.16
CA HIS A 319 -20.15 -11.47 21.36
C HIS A 319 -19.35 -10.98 22.57
N VAL A 320 -18.29 -10.20 22.36
CA VAL A 320 -17.49 -9.60 23.43
C VAL A 320 -18.33 -8.53 24.12
N LYS A 321 -18.62 -8.73 25.41
CA LYS A 321 -19.38 -7.76 26.20
C LYS A 321 -18.61 -6.45 26.31
N GLY A 322 -19.31 -5.33 26.10
CA GLY A 322 -18.68 -4.01 26.14
C GLY A 322 -17.99 -3.58 24.83
N PHE A 323 -17.95 -4.45 23.81
CA PHE A 323 -17.44 -4.09 22.49
C PHE A 323 -18.30 -3.00 21.86
N ARG A 324 -17.68 -1.85 21.55
CA ARG A 324 -18.34 -0.72 20.91
C ARG A 324 -17.37 0.15 20.13
N VAL A 325 -17.92 1.02 19.29
CA VAL A 325 -17.16 2.06 18.59
C VAL A 325 -16.44 2.97 19.59
N MET A 326 -15.16 3.27 19.31
CA MET A 326 -14.34 4.20 20.09
C MET A 326 -14.86 5.64 19.96
N ARG A 327 -15.01 6.32 21.10
CA ARG A 327 -15.42 7.72 21.23
C ARG A 327 -14.19 8.59 21.54
N GLU A 328 -14.32 9.89 21.36
CA GLU A 328 -13.27 10.87 21.70
C GLU A 328 -12.83 10.78 23.16
N SER A 329 -13.77 10.55 24.08
CA SER A 329 -13.48 10.38 25.51
C SER A 329 -12.61 9.16 25.84
N ASP A 330 -12.57 8.16 24.95
CA ASP A 330 -11.82 6.92 25.17
C ASP A 330 -10.36 7.03 24.70
N VAL A 331 -10.04 8.05 23.89
CA VAL A 331 -8.73 8.26 23.27
C VAL A 331 -7.57 8.16 24.28
N PRO A 332 -7.62 8.80 25.46
CA PRO A 332 -6.51 8.70 26.42
C PRO A 332 -6.26 7.28 26.93
N GLN A 333 -7.32 6.51 27.21
CA GLN A 333 -7.18 5.13 27.70
C GLN A 333 -6.72 4.19 26.58
N ALA A 334 -7.30 4.29 25.39
CA ALA A 334 -6.91 3.50 24.23
C ALA A 334 -5.45 3.77 23.80
N PHE A 335 -5.04 5.04 23.82
CA PHE A 335 -3.65 5.44 23.57
C PHE A 335 -2.68 4.82 24.58
N ALA A 336 -3.02 4.83 25.87
CA ALA A 336 -2.19 4.23 26.91
C ALA A 336 -2.03 2.72 26.72
N LEU A 337 -3.12 2.00 26.40
CA LEU A 337 -3.10 0.57 26.08
C LEU A 337 -2.19 0.28 24.88
N LEU A 338 -2.40 0.98 23.76
CA LEU A 338 -1.61 0.77 22.55
C LEU A 338 -0.13 1.08 22.78
N THR A 339 0.18 2.20 23.45
CA THR A 339 1.55 2.59 23.76
C THR A 339 2.26 1.53 24.61
N GLN A 340 1.56 0.95 25.58
CA GLN A 340 2.12 -0.12 26.40
C GLN A 340 2.34 -1.40 25.60
N TYR A 341 1.38 -1.79 24.76
CA TYR A 341 1.47 -2.96 23.89
C TYR A 341 2.62 -2.84 22.89
N LEU A 342 2.79 -1.68 22.23
CA LEU A 342 3.80 -1.48 21.20
C LEU A 342 5.26 -1.58 21.71
N LYS A 343 5.49 -1.47 23.03
CA LYS A 343 6.83 -1.59 23.63
C LYS A 343 7.43 -2.98 23.52
N GLN A 344 6.64 -4.03 23.29
CA GLN A 344 7.15 -5.41 23.21
C GLN A 344 7.79 -5.76 21.85
N PHE A 345 7.58 -4.91 20.84
CA PHE A 345 8.08 -5.09 19.49
C PHE A 345 9.42 -4.39 19.29
N ASP A 346 10.19 -4.88 18.32
CA ASP A 346 11.52 -4.36 17.99
C ASP A 346 11.43 -3.22 16.96
N LEU A 347 10.47 -3.26 16.04
CA LEU A 347 10.15 -2.14 15.15
C LEU A 347 8.73 -1.66 15.42
N SER A 348 8.58 -0.52 16.06
CA SER A 348 7.26 0.05 16.37
C SER A 348 7.25 1.57 16.36
N PRO A 349 6.13 2.20 16.00
CA PRO A 349 5.99 3.65 16.14
C PRO A 349 5.88 4.05 17.61
N VAL A 350 6.41 5.23 17.92
CA VAL A 350 6.28 5.89 19.23
C VAL A 350 5.35 7.07 19.04
N PHE A 351 4.05 6.81 19.12
CA PHE A 351 3.02 7.82 18.92
C PHE A 351 2.93 8.81 20.08
N THR A 352 2.64 10.05 19.73
CA THR A 352 1.99 11.02 20.62
C THR A 352 0.48 10.75 20.65
N GLN A 353 -0.20 11.30 21.65
CA GLN A 353 -1.66 11.18 21.73
C GLN A 353 -2.36 11.85 20.53
N GLU A 354 -1.82 12.98 20.04
CA GLU A 354 -2.35 13.68 18.86
C GLU A 354 -2.25 12.82 17.58
N GLU A 355 -1.10 12.16 17.37
CA GLU A 355 -0.93 11.24 16.25
C GLU A 355 -1.86 10.03 16.35
N PHE A 356 -1.98 9.44 17.53
CA PHE A 356 -2.89 8.32 17.78
C PHE A 356 -4.34 8.72 17.50
N GLU A 357 -4.79 9.86 18.04
CA GLU A 357 -6.13 10.38 17.80
C GLU A 357 -6.36 10.62 16.31
N TYR A 358 -5.43 11.29 15.63
CA TYR A 358 -5.57 11.54 14.20
C TYR A 358 -5.68 10.25 13.37
N LEU A 359 -4.86 9.23 13.68
CA LEU A 359 -4.79 7.99 12.92
C LEU A 359 -5.93 7.02 13.24
N CYS A 360 -6.37 6.96 14.50
CA CYS A 360 -7.31 5.94 14.99
C CYS A 360 -8.71 6.50 15.27
N GLN A 361 -8.93 7.81 15.27
CA GLN A 361 -10.28 8.36 15.44
C GLN A 361 -11.18 7.93 14.28
N ASN A 362 -12.37 7.42 14.60
CA ASN A 362 -13.33 6.92 13.62
C ASN A 362 -13.65 7.94 12.52
N ARG A 363 -13.39 7.57 11.26
CA ARG A 363 -13.73 8.35 10.07
C ARG A 363 -14.40 7.44 9.06
N SER A 364 -15.63 7.79 8.65
CA SER A 364 -16.43 6.99 7.73
C SER A 364 -15.65 6.64 6.47
N ASN A 365 -15.61 5.35 6.12
CA ASN A 365 -14.89 4.80 4.96
C ASN A 365 -13.38 5.09 4.93
N ILE A 366 -12.76 5.44 6.06
CA ILE A 366 -11.31 5.63 6.18
C ILE A 366 -10.75 4.75 7.28
N VAL A 367 -11.20 4.92 8.53
CA VAL A 367 -10.73 4.14 9.67
C VAL A 367 -11.87 3.85 10.63
N SER A 368 -11.91 2.63 11.15
CA SER A 368 -12.88 2.16 12.12
C SER A 368 -12.16 1.59 13.32
N SER A 369 -12.49 2.11 14.50
CA SER A 369 -11.84 1.80 15.77
C SER A 369 -12.87 1.49 16.85
N PHE A 370 -12.54 0.50 17.66
CA PHE A 370 -13.40 -0.09 18.68
C PHE A 370 -12.64 -0.26 19.98
N VAL A 371 -13.41 -0.30 21.06
CA VAL A 371 -12.93 -0.52 22.41
C VAL A 371 -13.82 -1.54 23.12
N VAL A 372 -13.27 -2.16 24.16
CA VAL A 372 -14.02 -3.00 25.11
C VAL A 372 -14.10 -2.27 26.45
N GLU A 373 -15.29 -1.75 26.76
CA GLU A 373 -15.60 -1.04 28.01
C GLU A 373 -16.18 -1.98 29.06
N GLN A 374 -15.62 -1.96 30.26
CA GLN A 374 -16.11 -2.72 31.41
C GLN A 374 -17.25 -1.98 32.14
N GLU A 375 -17.93 -2.65 33.06
CA GLU A 375 -19.08 -2.07 33.80
C GLU A 375 -18.71 -0.84 34.64
N ASP A 376 -17.43 -0.69 35.02
CA ASP A 376 -16.88 0.45 35.76
C ASP A 376 -16.41 1.60 34.86
N GLY A 377 -16.52 1.46 33.53
CA GLY A 377 -16.07 2.44 32.54
C GLY A 377 -14.59 2.33 32.14
N GLU A 378 -13.87 1.31 32.63
CA GLU A 378 -12.49 1.04 32.22
C GLU A 378 -12.45 0.51 30.77
N ILE A 379 -11.59 1.11 29.94
CA ILE A 379 -11.29 0.57 28.61
C ILE A 379 -10.17 -0.46 28.74
N THR A 380 -10.44 -1.69 28.32
CA THR A 380 -9.52 -2.82 28.52
C THR A 380 -8.84 -3.31 27.25
N ASP A 381 -9.49 -3.12 26.11
CA ASP A 381 -8.99 -3.52 24.80
C ASP A 381 -9.29 -2.43 23.77
N PHE A 382 -8.42 -2.27 22.79
CA PHE A 382 -8.54 -1.37 21.64
C PHE A 382 -8.23 -2.14 20.35
N ILE A 383 -8.96 -1.89 19.27
CA ILE A 383 -8.70 -2.49 17.96
C ILE A 383 -9.20 -1.58 16.84
N SER A 384 -8.47 -1.55 15.72
CA SER A 384 -8.79 -0.71 14.56
C SER A 384 -8.48 -1.40 13.23
N TYR A 385 -9.17 -0.95 12.19
CA TYR A 385 -8.88 -1.29 10.80
C TYR A 385 -9.16 -0.08 9.90
N TYR A 386 -8.42 0.04 8.79
CA TYR A 386 -8.67 1.07 7.78
C TYR A 386 -9.35 0.50 6.53
N HIS A 387 -10.07 1.35 5.81
CA HIS A 387 -10.79 1.00 4.59
C HIS A 387 -9.98 1.44 3.39
N LEU A 388 -9.75 0.53 2.45
CA LEU A 388 -9.12 0.82 1.18
C LEU A 388 -9.81 0.00 0.10
N SER A 389 -10.72 0.65 -0.59
CA SER A 389 -11.48 0.01 -1.66
C SER A 389 -10.66 -0.10 -2.95
N SER A 390 -11.04 -1.04 -3.81
CA SER A 390 -10.48 -1.17 -5.15
C SER A 390 -11.56 -1.01 -6.21
N THR A 391 -11.24 -0.30 -7.29
CA THR A 391 -12.08 -0.26 -8.48
C THR A 391 -11.99 -1.60 -9.21
N ILE A 392 -13.15 -2.17 -9.57
CA ILE A 392 -13.26 -3.38 -10.38
C ILE A 392 -13.42 -2.96 -11.84
N MET A 393 -12.49 -3.38 -12.67
CA MET A 393 -12.46 -3.04 -14.09
C MET A 393 -13.30 -4.02 -14.89
N SER A 394 -14.08 -3.50 -15.83
CA SER A 394 -14.74 -4.30 -16.88
C SER A 394 -15.72 -5.39 -16.40
N HIS A 395 -16.28 -5.26 -15.19
CA HIS A 395 -17.31 -6.17 -14.68
C HIS A 395 -18.72 -5.55 -14.80
N PRO A 396 -19.74 -6.27 -15.32
CA PRO A 396 -21.05 -5.68 -15.65
C PRO A 396 -21.86 -5.23 -14.42
N GLN A 397 -21.72 -5.92 -13.29
CA GLN A 397 -22.50 -5.67 -12.07
C GLN A 397 -21.72 -4.95 -10.96
N TYR A 398 -20.54 -5.46 -10.57
CA TYR A 398 -19.73 -4.90 -9.51
C TYR A 398 -18.72 -3.87 -10.02
N LYS A 399 -18.69 -2.68 -9.41
CA LYS A 399 -17.74 -1.60 -9.73
C LYS A 399 -16.65 -1.40 -8.70
N THR A 400 -16.91 -1.79 -7.46
CA THR A 400 -16.02 -1.56 -6.32
C THR A 400 -15.93 -2.83 -5.50
N LEU A 401 -14.71 -3.17 -5.10
CA LEU A 401 -14.39 -4.18 -4.10
C LEU A 401 -14.08 -3.45 -2.79
N ASN A 402 -14.94 -3.64 -1.79
CA ASN A 402 -14.76 -3.00 -0.48
C ASN A 402 -13.82 -3.87 0.33
N ALA A 403 -12.63 -3.36 0.62
CA ALA A 403 -11.65 -4.05 1.44
C ALA A 403 -11.27 -3.20 2.64
N CYS A 404 -10.93 -3.88 3.72
CA CYS A 404 -10.33 -3.25 4.88
C CYS A 404 -9.07 -4.00 5.29
N TYR A 405 -8.23 -3.33 6.08
CA TYR A 405 -6.92 -3.78 6.48
C TYR A 405 -6.79 -3.63 7.98
N MET A 406 -6.42 -4.73 8.66
CA MET A 406 -6.10 -4.72 10.08
C MET A 406 -5.07 -3.64 10.36
N TYR A 407 -5.36 -2.79 11.33
CA TYR A 407 -4.48 -1.71 11.74
C TYR A 407 -3.94 -1.99 13.15
N TYR A 408 -3.98 -1.01 14.05
CA TYR A 408 -3.45 -1.18 15.41
C TYR A 408 -4.49 -1.77 16.37
N TYR A 409 -4.00 -2.52 17.35
CA TYR A 409 -4.79 -3.06 18.45
C TYR A 409 -3.94 -3.23 19.70
N ALA A 410 -4.60 -3.38 20.84
CA ALA A 410 -4.01 -3.79 22.11
C ALA A 410 -5.10 -4.55 22.89
N ALA A 411 -4.85 -5.83 23.17
CA ALA A 411 -5.77 -6.68 23.91
C ALA A 411 -5.15 -7.05 25.28
N SER A 412 -5.83 -6.70 26.37
CA SER A 412 -5.36 -6.94 27.73
C SER A 412 -6.18 -8.01 28.45
N ARG A 413 -7.50 -8.08 28.21
CA ARG A 413 -8.40 -9.02 28.89
C ARG A 413 -9.08 -9.97 27.92
N THR A 414 -9.44 -9.49 26.75
CA THR A 414 -10.16 -10.29 25.75
C THR A 414 -9.17 -11.13 24.95
N PRO A 415 -9.42 -12.45 24.75
CA PRO A 415 -8.60 -13.25 23.84
C PRO A 415 -8.59 -12.62 22.43
N LEU A 416 -7.39 -12.45 21.85
CA LEU A 416 -7.23 -11.75 20.58
C LEU A 416 -8.14 -12.31 19.45
N PRO A 417 -8.31 -13.64 19.28
CA PRO A 417 -9.23 -14.16 18.26
C PRO A 417 -10.69 -13.72 18.44
N ASP A 418 -11.16 -13.55 19.67
CA ASP A 418 -12.53 -13.14 19.96
C ASP A 418 -12.72 -11.66 19.61
N LEU A 419 -11.75 -10.82 19.98
CA LEU A 419 -11.73 -9.39 19.64
C LEU A 419 -11.69 -9.17 18.13
N VAL A 420 -10.82 -9.88 17.41
CA VAL A 420 -10.75 -9.79 15.94
C VAL A 420 -12.02 -10.33 15.29
N ASN A 421 -12.63 -11.40 15.82
CA ASN A 421 -13.87 -11.93 15.28
C ASN A 421 -15.01 -10.89 15.33
N ASP A 422 -15.12 -10.10 16.40
CA ASP A 422 -16.11 -9.03 16.48
C ASP A 422 -15.82 -7.88 15.50
N CYS A 423 -14.56 -7.56 15.25
CA CYS A 423 -14.19 -6.67 14.13
C CYS A 423 -14.60 -7.23 12.76
N LEU A 424 -14.45 -8.54 12.53
CA LEU A 424 -14.90 -9.18 11.28
C LEU A 424 -16.42 -9.10 11.12
N ILE A 425 -17.18 -9.31 12.20
CA ILE A 425 -18.65 -9.17 12.21
C ILE A 425 -19.02 -7.73 11.86
N HIS A 426 -18.41 -6.76 12.54
CA HIS A 426 -18.67 -5.35 12.26
C HIS A 426 -18.35 -4.97 10.80
N ALA A 427 -17.19 -5.39 10.28
CA ALA A 427 -16.82 -5.16 8.89
C ALA A 427 -17.82 -5.81 7.91
N HIS A 428 -18.23 -7.05 8.18
CA HIS A 428 -19.21 -7.76 7.37
C HIS A 428 -20.57 -7.05 7.32
N ASN A 429 -21.05 -6.57 8.48
CA ASN A 429 -22.31 -5.83 8.59
C ASN A 429 -22.26 -4.44 7.93
N ASN A 430 -21.07 -3.93 7.64
CA ASN A 430 -20.83 -2.67 6.93
C ASN A 430 -20.35 -2.88 5.49
N ASP A 431 -20.86 -3.93 4.83
CA ASP A 431 -20.64 -4.21 3.40
C ASP A 431 -19.18 -4.35 2.95
N VAL A 432 -18.28 -4.75 3.86
CA VAL A 432 -16.91 -5.12 3.49
C VAL A 432 -16.90 -6.51 2.86
N ASP A 433 -16.20 -6.64 1.74
CA ASP A 433 -16.11 -7.89 0.98
C ASP A 433 -14.96 -8.78 1.44
N VAL A 434 -13.83 -8.17 1.81
CA VAL A 434 -12.61 -8.87 2.25
C VAL A 434 -11.90 -8.09 3.36
N PHE A 435 -11.41 -8.81 4.36
CA PHE A 435 -10.61 -8.27 5.46
C PHE A 435 -9.17 -8.74 5.29
N ASN A 436 -8.22 -7.82 5.21
CA ASN A 436 -6.81 -8.08 4.98
C ASN A 436 -6.02 -7.92 6.28
N ALA A 437 -4.97 -8.71 6.46
CA ALA A 437 -4.03 -8.57 7.56
C ALA A 437 -2.62 -8.96 7.10
N LEU A 438 -1.59 -8.47 7.77
CA LEU A 438 -0.22 -9.00 7.65
C LEU A 438 0.04 -10.00 8.78
N ASP A 439 1.02 -10.88 8.66
CA ASP A 439 1.48 -11.73 9.77
C ASP A 439 2.44 -11.03 10.76
N VAL A 440 2.28 -9.70 10.88
CA VAL A 440 2.96 -8.83 11.86
C VAL A 440 2.37 -8.98 13.26
N MET A 441 3.07 -8.44 14.26
CA MET A 441 2.61 -8.41 15.66
C MET A 441 2.18 -9.81 16.14
N ASP A 442 1.11 -9.90 16.92
CA ASP A 442 0.56 -11.17 17.40
C ASP A 442 -0.51 -11.74 16.44
N ASN A 443 -0.56 -11.31 15.17
CA ASN A 443 -1.63 -11.67 14.24
C ASN A 443 -1.74 -13.20 14.02
N LYS A 444 -0.61 -13.92 14.09
CA LYS A 444 -0.58 -15.39 13.97
C LYS A 444 -1.48 -16.10 14.97
N GLU A 445 -1.81 -15.48 16.11
CA GLU A 445 -2.71 -16.06 17.10
C GLU A 445 -4.14 -16.26 16.60
N PHE A 446 -4.59 -15.43 15.64
CA PHE A 446 -5.97 -15.45 15.13
C PHE A 446 -6.08 -15.83 13.66
N LEU A 447 -5.03 -15.63 12.83
CA LEU A 447 -5.13 -15.77 11.36
C LEU A 447 -5.75 -17.12 10.94
N GLU A 448 -5.16 -18.24 11.34
CA GLU A 448 -5.68 -19.57 10.97
C GLU A 448 -7.03 -19.87 11.63
N LYS A 449 -7.17 -19.55 12.93
CA LYS A 449 -8.40 -19.81 13.72
C LYS A 449 -9.61 -19.10 13.13
N LEU A 450 -9.41 -17.86 12.66
CA LEU A 450 -10.45 -17.05 12.04
C LEU A 450 -10.50 -17.23 10.52
N LYS A 451 -9.83 -18.25 9.97
CA LYS A 451 -9.92 -18.66 8.56
C LYS A 451 -9.39 -17.61 7.59
N PHE A 452 -8.41 -16.81 7.99
CA PHE A 452 -7.63 -16.06 7.03
C PHE A 452 -6.85 -17.03 6.15
N GLY A 453 -6.90 -16.82 4.84
CA GLY A 453 -6.10 -17.54 3.86
C GLY A 453 -4.79 -16.82 3.59
N VAL A 454 -3.72 -17.58 3.43
CA VAL A 454 -2.40 -17.06 3.06
C VAL A 454 -2.47 -16.41 1.68
N GLY A 455 -2.12 -15.12 1.60
CA GLY A 455 -1.88 -14.43 0.34
C GLY A 455 -0.50 -14.80 -0.23
N ASP A 456 -0.31 -14.57 -1.52
CA ASP A 456 0.97 -14.76 -2.22
C ASP A 456 1.92 -13.53 -2.08
N GLY A 457 1.39 -12.40 -1.60
CA GLY A 457 2.10 -11.13 -1.46
C GLY A 457 2.92 -11.08 -0.19
N ASN A 458 4.20 -10.72 -0.30
CA ASN A 458 5.04 -10.37 0.84
C ASN A 458 5.24 -8.86 0.89
N LEU A 459 5.26 -8.28 2.09
CA LEU A 459 5.63 -6.90 2.30
C LEU A 459 6.97 -6.85 3.02
N GLN A 460 7.96 -6.20 2.41
CA GLN A 460 9.29 -6.06 2.96
C GLN A 460 9.42 -4.67 3.59
N TYR A 461 10.01 -4.62 4.77
CA TYR A 461 10.28 -3.40 5.53
C TYR A 461 11.73 -2.99 5.36
N TYR A 462 11.95 -1.68 5.23
CA TYR A 462 13.26 -1.07 5.02
C TYR A 462 13.43 0.17 5.87
N ILE A 463 14.66 0.41 6.31
CA ILE A 463 15.03 1.66 6.98
C ILE A 463 16.20 2.28 6.21
N TYR A 464 15.97 3.46 5.64
CA TYR A 464 16.98 4.25 4.95
C TYR A 464 17.96 4.87 5.95
N ASN A 465 19.25 4.83 5.64
CA ASN A 465 20.33 5.32 6.49
C ASN A 465 20.35 4.72 7.91
N TRP A 466 19.93 3.46 8.03
CA TRP A 466 20.01 2.70 9.26
C TRP A 466 20.37 1.25 8.97
N LYS A 467 21.14 0.65 9.85
CA LYS A 467 21.47 -0.78 9.85
C LYS A 467 21.01 -1.36 11.17
N CYS A 468 20.24 -2.43 11.11
CA CYS A 468 19.88 -3.23 12.27
C CYS A 468 19.76 -4.71 11.87
N PRO A 469 19.79 -5.65 12.82
CA PRO A 469 19.47 -7.05 12.53
C PRO A 469 18.07 -7.20 11.92
N GLN A 470 17.88 -8.29 11.18
CA GLN A 470 16.57 -8.65 10.65
C GLN A 470 15.64 -9.09 11.77
N MET A 471 14.38 -8.69 11.65
CA MET A 471 13.31 -8.96 12.59
C MET A 471 12.36 -9.99 11.99
N ASN A 472 11.91 -10.91 12.84
CA ASN A 472 10.80 -11.78 12.48
C ASN A 472 9.50 -10.94 12.39
N PRO A 473 8.50 -11.38 11.61
CA PRO A 473 7.22 -10.67 11.48
C PRO A 473 6.58 -10.29 12.82
N GLU A 474 6.66 -11.19 13.82
CA GLU A 474 6.08 -11.01 15.15
C GLU A 474 6.78 -9.92 15.98
N LYS A 475 7.92 -9.40 15.51
CA LYS A 475 8.66 -8.30 16.11
C LYS A 475 8.48 -6.97 15.38
N VAL A 476 7.68 -6.96 14.31
CA VAL A 476 7.32 -5.77 13.54
C VAL A 476 5.91 -5.33 13.93
N ALA A 477 5.76 -4.07 14.30
CA ALA A 477 4.49 -3.41 14.60
C ALA A 477 4.38 -2.07 13.87
N LEU A 478 4.88 -2.02 12.63
CA LEU A 478 4.69 -0.90 11.73
C LEU A 478 3.68 -1.29 10.64
N LEU A 479 2.63 -0.51 10.50
CA LEU A 479 1.58 -0.70 9.51
C LEU A 479 1.47 0.57 8.68
N LEU A 480 1.79 0.48 7.39
CA LEU A 480 1.68 1.61 6.45
C LEU A 480 0.32 1.59 5.73
N GLN A 481 -0.16 2.78 5.34
CA GLN A 481 -1.47 2.99 4.71
C GLN A 481 -1.48 2.79 3.19
#